data_AF-C0PU52-F1
#
_entry.id   AF-C0PU52-F1
#
_cell.length_a   1.000
_cell.length_b   1.000
_cell.length_c   1.000
_cell.angle_alpha   90.00
_cell.angle_beta   90.00
_cell.angle_gamma   90.00
#
_symmetry.space_group_name_H-M   'P 1'
#
loop_
_entity.id
_entity.type
_entity.pdbx_description
1 polymer ?
#
loop_
_entity_poly.entity_id
_entity_poly.type
_entity_poly.pdbx_seq_one_letter_code
_entity_poly.pdbx_strand_id
1 'polypeptide(L)'
;HCQEKKAEHAAASPVVCYVADRNELRHRVIQWLQTEVVPDGWFVKGSNFTEILVKYFKSYDNGDSQLDSSELLKFIQHNDSNVDMQSYADQESNKLLRSLCVDALIEMSDENSDWKLSFDEFLNCLKPGFNPPEKKCALEDETYKDGAETQVECNRCVCACGNWVCTAMTCNDKTAVVEETGEAGQEMTEEEWSLRVAELNKHQETVEKMKAITKEA
;
A
#
# COMPACT_ATOMS: atom_id res chain seq x y z
N HIS A 1 1.40 -6.62 -32.00
CA HIS A 1 2.76 -6.56 -31.43
C HIS A 1 3.03 -5.08 -31.17
N CYS A 2 2.63 -4.56 -30.00
CA CYS A 2 2.91 -3.17 -29.64
C CYS A 2 4.35 -3.10 -29.14
N GLN A 3 5.17 -2.28 -29.79
CA GLN A 3 6.49 -1.91 -29.29
C GLN A 3 6.40 -0.48 -28.79
N GLU A 4 6.66 -0.29 -27.49
CA GLU A 4 6.63 1.01 -26.83
C GLU A 4 7.82 1.88 -27.25
N LYS A 5 7.55 3.17 -27.44
CA LYS A 5 8.59 4.20 -27.55
C LYS A 5 9.11 4.49 -26.14
N LYS A 6 10.36 4.11 -25.84
CA LYS A 6 11.07 4.57 -24.65
C LYS A 6 11.22 6.09 -24.71
N ALA A 7 10.53 6.80 -23.83
CA ALA A 7 10.83 8.21 -23.56
C ALA A 7 12.19 8.31 -22.85
N GLU A 8 13.05 9.22 -23.29
CA GLU A 8 14.43 9.37 -22.77
C GLU A 8 14.51 9.83 -21.30
N HIS A 9 13.38 10.10 -20.65
CA HIS A 9 13.25 10.40 -19.22
C HIS A 9 12.11 9.58 -18.59
N ALA A 10 12.12 8.26 -18.76
CA ALA A 10 11.16 7.40 -18.05
C ALA A 10 11.41 7.50 -16.54
N ALA A 11 10.34 7.76 -15.78
CA ALA A 11 10.36 7.75 -14.32
C ALA A 11 10.95 6.44 -13.77
N ALA A 12 11.67 6.50 -12.65
CA ALA A 12 12.08 5.31 -11.92
C ALA A 12 10.84 4.46 -11.57
N SER A 13 10.96 3.14 -11.49
CA SER A 13 9.83 2.30 -11.09
C SER A 13 9.38 2.64 -9.67
N PRO A 14 8.06 2.71 -9.39
CA PRO A 14 7.56 2.90 -8.04
C PRO A 14 7.91 1.68 -7.16
N VAL A 15 8.05 1.92 -5.86
CA VAL A 15 8.12 0.84 -4.86
C VAL A 15 6.70 0.31 -4.67
N VAL A 16 6.50 -0.98 -4.93
CA VAL A 16 5.18 -1.61 -4.90
C VAL A 16 5.27 -3.01 -4.30
N CYS A 17 4.20 -3.47 -3.65
CA CYS A 17 4.11 -4.86 -3.23
C CYS A 17 3.50 -5.71 -4.35
N TYR A 18 4.33 -6.47 -5.05
CA TYR A 18 3.83 -7.46 -6.01
C TYR A 18 3.17 -8.64 -5.29
N VAL A 19 2.34 -9.39 -6.01
CA VAL A 19 1.71 -10.61 -5.47
C VAL A 19 2.76 -11.58 -4.94
N ALA A 20 3.89 -11.71 -5.63
CA ALA A 20 5.00 -12.56 -5.20
C ALA A 20 5.60 -12.10 -3.87
N ASP A 21 5.84 -10.80 -3.71
CA ASP A 21 6.37 -10.19 -2.49
C ASP A 21 5.42 -10.39 -1.30
N ARG A 22 4.12 -10.12 -1.49
CA ARG A 22 3.08 -10.34 -0.48
C ARG A 22 3.03 -11.80 -0.03
N ASN A 23 3.04 -12.71 -1.00
CA ASN A 23 2.95 -14.14 -0.73
C ASN A 23 4.21 -14.67 -0.04
N GLU A 24 5.39 -14.15 -0.39
CA GLU A 24 6.65 -14.47 0.26
C GLU A 24 6.69 -13.96 1.71
N LEU A 25 6.26 -12.71 1.95
CA LEU A 25 6.13 -12.15 3.30
C LEU A 25 5.26 -13.05 4.17
N ARG A 26 4.06 -13.37 3.67
CA ARG A 26 3.11 -14.27 4.32
C ARG A 26 3.72 -15.65 4.58
N HIS A 27 4.41 -16.22 3.61
CA HIS A 27 5.03 -17.53 3.73
C HIS A 27 6.08 -17.56 4.86
N ARG A 28 6.95 -16.55 4.93
CA ARG A 28 7.97 -16.42 5.99
C ARG A 28 7.35 -16.31 7.37
N VAL A 29 6.31 -15.49 7.52
CA VAL A 29 5.57 -15.36 8.78
C VAL A 29 4.98 -16.71 9.21
N ILE A 30 4.33 -17.42 8.29
CA ILE A 30 3.77 -18.76 8.57
C ILE A 30 4.86 -19.76 8.97
N GLN A 31 5.99 -19.78 8.25
CA GLN A 31 7.12 -20.66 8.59
C GLN A 31 7.64 -20.37 10.00
N TRP A 32 7.83 -19.11 10.35
CA TRP A 32 8.24 -18.73 11.70
C TRP A 32 7.22 -19.19 12.75
N LEU A 33 5.92 -18.92 12.54
CA LEU A 33 4.87 -19.35 13.48
C LEU A 33 4.82 -20.88 13.64
N GLN A 34 5.11 -21.63 12.57
CA GLN A 34 5.19 -23.09 12.66
C GLN A 34 6.34 -23.58 13.55
N THR A 35 7.44 -22.83 13.66
CA THR A 35 8.54 -23.15 14.58
C THR A 35 8.19 -22.93 16.05
N GLU A 36 7.17 -22.12 16.34
CA GLU A 36 6.67 -21.85 17.70
C GLU A 36 5.67 -22.92 18.20
N VAL A 37 5.21 -23.81 17.31
CA VAL A 37 4.29 -24.90 17.65
C VAL A 37 5.03 -25.97 18.45
N VAL A 38 4.57 -26.24 19.66
CA VAL A 38 5.13 -27.26 20.55
C VAL A 38 4.23 -28.50 20.51
N PRO A 39 4.73 -29.67 20.09
CA PRO A 39 3.94 -30.90 20.11
C PRO A 39 3.50 -31.30 21.52
N ASP A 40 2.38 -32.03 21.62
CA ASP A 40 1.94 -32.60 22.89
C ASP A 40 3.00 -33.55 23.45
N GLY A 41 3.39 -33.32 24.70
CA GLY A 41 4.30 -34.17 25.46
C GLY A 41 3.54 -35.14 26.36
N TRP A 42 4.25 -36.14 26.87
CA TRP A 42 3.67 -37.14 27.78
C TRP A 42 3.06 -36.53 29.06
N PHE A 43 3.61 -35.39 29.53
CA PHE A 43 3.22 -34.74 30.79
C PHE A 43 2.80 -33.27 30.64
N VAL A 44 2.86 -32.71 29.43
CA VAL A 44 2.55 -31.29 29.17
C VAL A 44 1.75 -31.18 27.88
N LYS A 45 0.65 -30.43 27.93
CA LYS A 45 -0.09 -30.05 26.73
C LYS A 45 0.81 -29.10 25.92
N GLY A 46 0.98 -29.40 24.64
CA GLY A 46 1.71 -28.56 23.70
C GLY A 46 0.92 -27.31 23.32
N SER A 47 1.42 -26.59 22.32
CA SER A 47 0.73 -25.46 21.69
C SER A 47 0.40 -25.83 20.25
N ASN A 48 -0.83 -25.56 19.82
CA ASN A 48 -1.19 -25.67 18.40
C ASN A 48 -1.07 -24.33 17.68
N PHE A 49 -1.10 -24.35 16.34
CA PHE A 49 -0.94 -23.16 15.50
C PHE A 49 -1.98 -22.06 15.82
N THR A 50 -3.25 -22.44 16.06
CA THR A 50 -4.30 -21.49 16.43
C THR A 50 -4.02 -20.85 17.80
N GLU A 51 -3.55 -21.60 18.79
CA GLU A 51 -3.17 -21.07 20.11
C GLU A 51 -2.01 -20.07 20.02
N ILE A 52 -1.03 -20.34 19.15
CA ILE A 52 0.07 -19.40 18.85
C ILE A 52 -0.47 -18.11 18.21
N LEU A 53 -1.38 -18.22 17.23
CA LEU A 53 -2.01 -17.04 16.62
C LEU A 53 -2.84 -16.23 17.62
N VAL A 54 -3.62 -16.88 18.49
CA VAL A 54 -4.38 -16.19 19.55
C VAL A 54 -3.44 -15.41 20.47
N LYS A 55 -2.30 -16.00 20.86
CA LYS A 55 -1.28 -15.33 21.69
C LYS A 55 -0.77 -14.06 21.02
N TYR A 56 -0.38 -14.14 19.75
CA TYR A 56 0.17 -12.99 19.02
C TYR A 56 -0.88 -11.93 18.74
N PHE A 57 -2.08 -12.31 18.29
CA PHE A 57 -3.19 -11.38 18.07
C PHE A 57 -3.43 -10.51 19.31
N LYS A 58 -3.58 -11.14 20.49
CA LYS A 58 -3.80 -10.43 21.76
C LYS A 58 -2.61 -9.61 22.24
N SER A 59 -1.39 -9.93 21.81
CA SER A 59 -0.19 -9.20 22.22
C SER A 59 0.00 -7.91 21.45
N TYR A 60 -0.58 -7.81 20.26
CA TYR A 60 -0.44 -6.68 19.34
C TYR A 60 -1.70 -5.83 19.20
N ASP A 61 -2.88 -6.39 19.49
CA ASP A 61 -4.15 -5.67 19.63
C ASP A 61 -4.09 -4.63 20.75
N ASN A 62 -4.49 -3.39 20.45
CA ASN A 62 -4.58 -2.27 21.40
C ASN A 62 -5.83 -2.32 22.31
N GLY A 63 -6.67 -3.34 22.17
CA GLY A 63 -7.88 -3.57 22.95
C GLY A 63 -9.18 -3.34 22.18
N ASP A 64 -9.09 -3.06 20.88
CA ASP A 64 -10.25 -2.96 19.98
C ASP A 64 -10.64 -4.31 19.34
N SER A 65 -9.92 -5.38 19.71
CA SER A 65 -10.13 -6.76 19.25
C SER A 65 -9.96 -6.92 17.74
N GLN A 66 -9.19 -6.04 17.12
CA GLN A 66 -8.84 -6.03 15.71
C GLN A 66 -7.35 -5.72 15.57
N LEU A 67 -6.79 -5.94 14.38
CA LEU A 67 -5.44 -5.52 14.03
C LEU A 67 -5.48 -4.57 12.84
N ASP A 68 -5.05 -3.33 13.05
CA ASP A 68 -4.81 -2.38 11.97
C ASP A 68 -3.44 -2.59 11.29
N SER A 69 -3.15 -1.83 10.23
CA SER A 69 -1.87 -1.89 9.50
C SER A 69 -0.64 -1.72 10.40
N SER A 70 -0.72 -0.86 11.42
CA SER A 70 0.40 -0.59 12.33
C SER A 70 0.62 -1.75 13.30
N GLU A 71 -0.45 -2.33 13.82
CA GLU A 71 -0.39 -3.48 14.74
C GLU A 71 0.08 -4.74 14.03
N LEU A 72 -0.46 -5.00 12.83
CA LEU A 72 -0.04 -6.12 12.01
C LEU A 72 1.41 -5.98 11.54
N LEU A 73 1.85 -4.77 11.19
CA LEU A 73 3.26 -4.51 10.85
C LEU A 73 4.19 -4.78 12.04
N LYS A 74 3.83 -4.34 13.26
CA LYS A 74 4.61 -4.63 14.47
C LYS A 74 4.67 -6.13 14.77
N PHE A 75 3.59 -6.85 14.53
CA PHE A 75 3.55 -8.31 14.65
C PHE A 75 4.50 -8.97 13.64
N ILE A 76 4.45 -8.57 12.37
CA ILE A 76 5.33 -9.11 11.31
C ILE A 76 6.80 -8.81 11.60
N GLN A 77 7.09 -7.65 12.19
CA GLN A 77 8.43 -7.24 12.62
C GLN A 77 8.91 -7.91 13.92
N HIS A 78 8.08 -8.72 14.59
CA HIS A 78 8.47 -9.41 15.84
C HIS A 78 9.75 -10.22 15.67
N ASN A 79 9.91 -10.86 14.51
CA ASN A 79 11.07 -11.66 14.15
C ASN A 79 11.67 -11.16 12.84
N ASP A 80 12.13 -9.91 12.85
CA ASP A 80 12.59 -9.16 11.68
C ASP A 80 13.65 -9.93 10.85
N SER A 81 14.52 -10.70 11.51
CA SER A 81 15.55 -11.50 10.84
C SER A 81 15.00 -12.66 9.98
N ASN A 82 13.84 -13.21 10.33
CA ASN A 82 13.22 -14.32 9.58
C ASN A 82 12.29 -13.83 8.46
N VAL A 83 11.88 -12.56 8.53
CA VAL A 83 10.87 -11.96 7.64
C VAL A 83 11.48 -10.84 6.77
N ASP A 84 12.81 -10.79 6.68
CA ASP A 84 13.48 -9.78 5.86
C ASP A 84 13.23 -9.99 4.37
N MET A 85 12.77 -8.93 3.72
CA MET A 85 12.53 -8.85 2.29
C MET A 85 13.58 -7.92 1.68
N GLN A 86 14.38 -8.46 0.76
CA GLN A 86 15.49 -7.73 0.12
C GLN A 86 15.24 -7.61 -1.39
N SER A 87 14.07 -7.09 -1.77
CA SER A 87 13.71 -6.89 -3.17
C SER A 87 14.34 -5.61 -3.74
N TYR A 88 14.71 -4.65 -2.89
CA TYR A 88 15.35 -3.38 -3.26
C TYR A 88 16.77 -3.26 -2.68
N ALA A 89 17.61 -2.42 -3.31
CA ALA A 89 18.99 -2.20 -2.88
C ALA A 89 19.09 -1.34 -1.61
N ASP A 90 18.13 -0.44 -1.38
CA ASP A 90 18.10 0.45 -0.23
C ASP A 90 17.13 -0.04 0.87
N GLN A 91 17.52 0.18 2.12
CA GLN A 91 16.77 -0.33 3.28
C GLN A 91 15.43 0.38 3.46
N GLU A 92 15.33 1.67 3.11
CA GLU A 92 14.08 2.44 3.25
C GLU A 92 13.01 1.94 2.28
N SER A 93 13.35 1.64 1.03
CA SER A 93 12.42 1.02 0.08
C SER A 93 11.98 -0.36 0.53
N ASN A 94 12.86 -1.17 1.14
CA ASN A 94 12.46 -2.46 1.71
C ASN A 94 11.52 -2.30 2.93
N LYS A 95 11.70 -1.25 3.75
CA LYS A 95 10.75 -0.93 4.83
C LYS A 95 9.39 -0.54 4.25
N LEU A 96 9.37 0.32 3.24
CA LEU A 96 8.14 0.73 2.55
C LEU A 96 7.45 -0.47 1.88
N LEU A 97 8.20 -1.32 1.17
CA LEU A 97 7.70 -2.57 0.59
C LEU A 97 7.00 -3.42 1.64
N ARG A 98 7.63 -3.60 2.81
CA ARG A 98 7.04 -4.36 3.91
C ARG A 98 5.70 -3.76 4.32
N SER A 99 5.61 -2.46 4.56
CA SER A 99 4.35 -1.78 4.89
C SER A 99 3.28 -1.97 3.81
N LEU A 100 3.63 -1.79 2.53
CA LEU A 100 2.71 -1.98 1.40
C LEU A 100 2.20 -3.43 1.32
N CYS A 101 3.06 -4.41 1.61
CA CYS A 101 2.65 -5.81 1.66
C CYS A 101 1.78 -6.14 2.87
N VAL A 102 1.94 -5.44 4.00
CA VAL A 102 1.01 -5.55 5.14
C VAL A 102 -0.37 -5.04 4.75
N ASP A 103 -0.46 -3.87 4.13
CA ASP A 103 -1.73 -3.32 3.66
C ASP A 103 -2.40 -4.27 2.65
N ALA A 104 -1.62 -4.82 1.71
CA ALA A 104 -2.10 -5.80 0.75
C ALA A 104 -2.55 -7.13 1.39
N LEU A 105 -2.02 -7.49 2.57
CA LEU A 105 -2.46 -8.67 3.34
C LEU A 105 -3.78 -8.41 4.07
N ILE A 106 -3.99 -7.19 4.57
CA ILE A 106 -5.26 -6.77 5.17
C ILE A 106 -6.34 -6.77 4.09
N GLU A 107 -6.12 -6.06 3.00
CA GLU A 107 -7.11 -5.90 1.91
C GLU A 107 -7.55 -7.23 1.25
N MET A 108 -6.76 -8.30 1.37
CA MET A 108 -7.12 -9.62 0.84
C MET A 108 -7.84 -10.52 1.84
N SER A 109 -7.76 -10.19 3.13
CA SER A 109 -8.29 -11.03 4.22
C SER A 109 -9.45 -10.35 4.96
N ASP A 110 -9.57 -9.04 4.81
CA ASP A 110 -10.66 -8.21 5.31
C ASP A 110 -11.96 -8.49 4.52
N GLU A 111 -12.86 -9.24 5.14
CA GLU A 111 -14.12 -9.67 4.53
C GLU A 111 -15.20 -8.60 4.65
N ASN A 112 -15.12 -7.76 5.69
CA ASN A 112 -16.14 -6.76 6.01
C ASN A 112 -15.78 -5.34 5.48
N SER A 113 -14.57 -5.17 4.95
CA SER A 113 -14.02 -3.92 4.40
C SER A 113 -13.85 -2.79 5.42
N ASP A 114 -13.52 -3.11 6.67
CA ASP A 114 -13.24 -2.13 7.73
C ASP A 114 -11.76 -1.71 7.85
N TRP A 115 -10.91 -2.25 6.97
CA TRP A 115 -9.46 -2.05 6.90
C TRP A 115 -8.69 -2.54 8.12
N LYS A 116 -9.27 -3.48 8.86
CA LYS A 116 -8.64 -4.16 9.99
C LYS A 116 -8.85 -5.66 9.87
N LEU A 117 -8.17 -6.41 10.73
CA LEU A 117 -8.37 -7.86 10.84
C LEU A 117 -8.96 -8.20 12.19
N SER A 118 -10.19 -8.70 12.19
CA SER A 118 -10.68 -9.51 13.30
C SER A 118 -9.83 -10.77 13.48
N PHE A 119 -10.00 -11.47 14.60
CA PHE A 119 -9.23 -12.70 14.83
C PHE A 119 -9.47 -13.77 13.75
N ASP A 120 -10.69 -13.90 13.25
CA ASP A 120 -11.02 -14.89 12.22
C ASP A 120 -10.37 -14.54 10.87
N GLU A 121 -10.35 -13.25 10.51
CA GLU A 121 -9.67 -12.76 9.30
C GLU A 121 -8.15 -12.90 9.42
N PHE A 122 -7.58 -12.62 10.59
CA PHE A 122 -6.16 -12.85 10.89
C PHE A 122 -5.80 -14.34 10.81
N LEU A 123 -6.64 -15.21 11.36
CA LEU A 123 -6.47 -16.66 11.30
C LEU A 123 -6.51 -17.15 9.85
N ASN A 124 -7.47 -16.68 9.04
CA ASN A 124 -7.59 -17.02 7.63
C ASN A 124 -6.39 -16.49 6.83
N CYS A 125 -5.95 -15.26 7.12
CA CYS A 125 -4.78 -14.64 6.53
C CYS A 125 -3.54 -15.52 6.71
N LEU A 126 -3.28 -16.07 7.90
CA LEU A 126 -2.06 -16.84 8.18
C LEU A 126 -2.25 -18.36 8.15
N LYS A 127 -3.40 -18.84 7.67
CA LYS A 127 -3.67 -20.27 7.58
C LYS A 127 -2.68 -20.99 6.64
N PRO A 128 -1.94 -22.01 7.11
CA PRO A 128 -1.06 -22.79 6.24
C PRO A 128 -1.86 -23.45 5.11
N GLY A 129 -1.32 -23.40 3.89
CA GLY A 129 -1.94 -24.01 2.70
C GLY A 129 -3.09 -23.22 2.08
N PHE A 130 -3.54 -22.11 2.68
CA PHE A 130 -4.38 -21.15 1.97
C PHE A 130 -3.54 -20.43 0.91
N ASN A 131 -4.03 -20.43 -0.33
CA ASN A 131 -3.43 -19.69 -1.43
C ASN A 131 -4.23 -18.40 -1.65
N PRO A 132 -3.65 -17.22 -1.34
CA PRO A 132 -4.31 -15.95 -1.58
C PRO A 132 -4.81 -15.82 -3.02
N PRO A 133 -6.03 -15.32 -3.25
CA PRO A 133 -6.49 -15.04 -4.60
C PRO A 133 -5.63 -13.93 -5.24
N GLU A 134 -5.43 -14.04 -6.55
CA GLU A 134 -4.78 -13.00 -7.34
C GLU A 134 -5.84 -11.98 -7.79
N LYS A 135 -5.69 -10.72 -7.35
CA LYS A 135 -6.49 -9.61 -7.86
C LYS A 135 -5.79 -9.02 -9.08
N LYS A 136 -6.55 -8.79 -10.15
CA LYS A 136 -6.08 -8.10 -11.37
C LYS A 136 -6.43 -6.62 -11.27
N CYS A 137 -5.60 -5.77 -11.86
CA CYS A 137 -5.93 -4.35 -11.97
C CYS A 137 -6.89 -4.12 -13.14
N ALA A 138 -7.89 -3.27 -12.93
CA ALA A 138 -8.76 -2.81 -14.00
C ALA A 138 -8.23 -1.49 -14.55
N LEU A 139 -8.17 -1.34 -15.87
CA LEU A 139 -7.92 -0.06 -16.53
C LEU A 139 -8.85 0.02 -17.73
N GLU A 140 -9.71 1.05 -17.75
CA GLU A 140 -10.80 1.16 -18.71
C GLU A 140 -11.68 -0.11 -18.70
N ASP A 141 -11.85 -0.77 -19.86
CA ASP A 141 -12.63 -2.01 -20.00
C ASP A 141 -11.76 -3.28 -20.00
N GLU A 142 -10.47 -3.17 -19.64
CA GLU A 142 -9.51 -4.27 -19.67
C GLU A 142 -8.99 -4.65 -18.27
N THR A 143 -8.53 -5.91 -18.13
CA THR A 143 -7.94 -6.41 -16.88
C THR A 143 -6.48 -6.83 -17.09
N TYR A 144 -5.63 -6.36 -16.19
CA TYR A 144 -4.19 -6.48 -16.26
C TYR A 144 -3.66 -7.34 -15.10
N LYS A 145 -2.65 -8.15 -15.40
CA LYS A 145 -1.98 -8.98 -14.39
C LYS A 145 -1.02 -8.14 -13.56
N ASP A 146 -0.70 -8.64 -12.37
CA ASP A 146 0.37 -8.14 -11.53
C ASP A 146 1.67 -7.97 -12.35
N GLY A 147 2.36 -6.84 -12.17
CA GLY A 147 3.54 -6.46 -12.94
C GLY A 147 3.27 -5.83 -14.30
N ALA A 148 2.02 -5.72 -14.74
CA ALA A 148 1.69 -4.95 -15.93
C ALA A 148 2.03 -3.47 -15.72
N GLU A 149 2.55 -2.83 -16.75
CA GLU A 149 2.97 -1.44 -16.71
C GLU A 149 2.16 -0.61 -17.71
N THR A 150 1.93 0.63 -17.35
CA THR A 150 1.37 1.65 -18.25
C THR A 150 2.02 2.99 -17.92
N GLN A 151 1.77 3.99 -18.77
CA GLN A 151 2.30 5.33 -18.61
C GLN A 151 1.15 6.34 -18.69
N VAL A 152 1.07 7.18 -17.67
CA VAL A 152 0.15 8.33 -17.63
C VAL A 152 1.01 9.59 -17.63
N GLU A 153 1.02 10.30 -18.75
CA GLU A 153 1.92 11.43 -19.02
C GLU A 153 3.40 11.04 -18.88
N CYS A 154 4.13 11.60 -17.92
CA CYS A 154 5.51 11.22 -17.60
C CYS A 154 5.60 10.21 -16.45
N ASN A 155 4.49 9.87 -15.81
CA ASN A 155 4.45 8.97 -14.67
C ASN A 155 4.30 7.53 -15.09
N ARG A 156 5.13 6.66 -14.50
CA ARG A 156 5.08 5.22 -14.72
C ARG A 156 4.14 4.60 -13.70
N CYS A 157 3.20 3.80 -14.18
CA CYS A 157 2.23 3.11 -13.37
C CYS A 157 2.43 1.59 -13.49
N VAL A 158 2.34 0.90 -12.36
CA VAL A 158 2.49 -0.55 -12.29
C VAL A 158 1.29 -1.15 -11.57
N CYS A 159 0.74 -2.22 -12.13
CA CYS A 159 -0.28 -3.03 -11.49
C CYS A 159 0.36 -3.91 -10.42
N ALA A 160 -0.04 -3.72 -9.15
CA ALA A 160 0.48 -4.45 -8.02
C ALA A 160 -0.64 -4.84 -7.04
N CYS A 161 -0.79 -6.13 -6.77
CA CYS A 161 -1.83 -6.69 -5.89
C CYS A 161 -3.28 -6.25 -6.22
N GLY A 162 -3.57 -5.93 -7.48
CA GLY A 162 -4.90 -5.48 -7.93
C GLY A 162 -5.08 -3.96 -7.98
N ASN A 163 -4.07 -3.20 -7.57
CA ASN A 163 -4.09 -1.74 -7.57
C ASN A 163 -3.07 -1.15 -8.56
N TRP A 164 -3.45 -0.09 -9.27
CA TRP A 164 -2.49 0.69 -10.08
C TRP A 164 -1.73 1.66 -9.17
N VAL A 165 -0.41 1.55 -9.14
CA VAL A 165 0.46 2.45 -8.38
C VAL A 165 1.34 3.21 -9.36
N CYS A 166 1.25 4.54 -9.33
CA CYS A 166 2.00 5.42 -10.21
C CYS A 166 3.08 6.20 -9.47
N THR A 167 4.16 6.53 -10.15
CA THR A 167 5.03 7.63 -9.71
C THR A 167 4.24 8.95 -9.67
N ALA A 168 4.68 9.88 -8.82
CA ALA A 168 4.04 11.19 -8.65
C ALA A 168 5.02 12.33 -9.00
N MET A 169 5.60 12.29 -10.20
CA MET A 169 6.44 13.37 -10.71
C MET A 169 5.58 14.42 -11.41
N THR A 170 5.96 15.68 -11.26
CA THR A 170 5.38 16.79 -12.04
C THR A 170 5.85 16.69 -13.48
N CYS A 171 4.92 16.54 -14.41
CA CYS A 171 5.22 16.47 -15.83
C CYS A 171 5.25 17.89 -16.41
N ASN A 172 6.39 18.34 -16.91
CA ASN A 172 6.45 19.59 -17.66
C ASN A 172 5.94 19.36 -19.08
N ASP A 173 4.93 20.13 -19.50
CA ASP A 173 4.45 20.13 -20.88
C ASP A 173 5.57 20.56 -21.83
N LYS A 174 6.04 19.64 -22.67
CA LYS A 174 6.93 19.99 -23.79
C LYS A 174 6.12 20.61 -24.92
N THR A 175 5.76 21.89 -24.78
CA THR A 175 5.72 22.86 -25.89
C THR A 175 5.82 24.29 -25.39
N ALA A 176 7.04 24.71 -25.08
CA ALA A 176 7.52 26.01 -25.51
C ALA A 176 9.02 25.86 -25.75
N VAL A 177 9.43 25.98 -27.01
CA VAL A 177 10.82 26.29 -27.36
C VAL A 177 11.04 27.71 -26.84
N VAL A 178 11.39 27.84 -25.56
CA VAL A 178 11.98 29.08 -25.04
C VAL A 178 13.46 28.89 -25.23
N GLU A 179 13.99 29.57 -26.25
CA GLU A 179 15.40 29.80 -26.43
C GLU A 179 16.04 30.22 -25.11
N GLU A 180 17.26 29.75 -24.88
CA GLU A 180 18.08 30.04 -23.71
C GLU A 180 18.08 31.54 -23.36
N THR A 181 17.29 31.92 -22.37
CA THR A 181 17.61 33.02 -21.47
C THR A 181 17.39 32.51 -20.06
N GLY A 182 18.49 32.23 -19.37
CA GLY A 182 18.47 31.64 -18.05
C GLY A 182 17.75 32.52 -17.05
N GLU A 183 16.77 31.97 -16.35
CA GLU A 183 16.35 32.42 -15.03
C GLU A 183 15.78 31.21 -14.27
N ALA A 184 16.35 31.00 -13.09
CA ALA A 184 16.04 29.92 -12.16
C ALA A 184 14.65 30.10 -11.54
N GLY A 185 14.12 28.99 -10.98
CA GLY A 185 12.85 28.86 -10.28
C GLY A 185 12.20 30.15 -9.78
N GLN A 186 11.05 30.50 -10.34
CA GLN A 186 10.13 31.43 -9.70
C GLN A 186 9.48 30.75 -8.51
N GLU A 187 10.03 30.99 -7.31
CA GLU A 187 9.25 30.92 -6.08
C GLU A 187 8.09 31.92 -6.19
N MET A 188 6.87 31.42 -5.99
CA MET A 188 5.65 32.24 -5.96
C MET A 188 5.75 33.22 -4.79
N THR A 189 5.46 34.49 -5.04
CA THR A 189 5.59 35.52 -4.00
C THR A 189 4.49 35.39 -2.95
N GLU A 190 4.76 35.85 -1.72
CA GLU A 190 3.80 35.80 -0.60
C GLU A 190 2.48 36.56 -0.91
N GLU A 191 2.57 37.57 -1.76
CA GLU A 191 1.42 38.36 -2.24
C GLU A 191 0.55 37.56 -3.22
N GLU A 192 1.15 36.84 -4.17
CA GLU A 192 0.44 35.96 -5.11
C GLU A 192 -0.21 34.77 -4.39
N TRP A 193 0.48 34.22 -3.39
CA TRP A 193 -0.07 33.16 -2.53
C TRP A 193 -1.28 33.65 -1.73
N SER A 194 -1.17 34.83 -1.11
CA SER A 194 -2.25 35.44 -0.33
C SER A 194 -3.50 35.71 -1.16
N LEU A 195 -3.33 36.18 -2.40
CA LEU A 195 -4.44 36.39 -3.34
C LEU A 195 -5.14 35.09 -3.70
N ARG A 196 -4.36 34.02 -3.95
CA ARG A 196 -4.89 32.70 -4.32
C ARG A 196 -5.64 32.04 -3.17
N VAL A 197 -5.15 32.18 -1.94
CA VAL A 197 -5.84 31.72 -0.73
C VAL A 197 -7.15 32.49 -0.50
N ALA A 198 -7.16 33.81 -0.72
CA ALA A 198 -8.37 34.61 -0.59
C ALA A 198 -9.44 34.22 -1.63
N GLU A 199 -9.04 33.91 -2.86
CA GLU A 199 -9.94 33.45 -3.92
C GLU A 199 -10.54 32.08 -3.60
N LEU A 200 -9.74 31.15 -3.08
CA LEU A 200 -10.22 29.83 -2.63
C LEU A 200 -11.20 29.94 -1.45
N ASN A 201 -10.93 30.81 -0.48
CA ASN A 201 -11.84 31.04 0.64
C ASN A 201 -13.20 31.59 0.18
N LYS A 202 -13.21 32.46 -0.83
CA LYS A 202 -14.46 32.99 -1.41
C LYS A 202 -15.30 31.90 -2.08
N HIS A 203 -14.65 30.92 -2.74
CA HIS A 203 -15.32 29.76 -3.29
C HIS A 203 -15.86 28.82 -2.21
N GLN A 204 -15.11 28.62 -1.11
CA GLN A 204 -15.58 27.82 0.02
C GLN A 204 -16.83 28.45 0.67
N GLU A 205 -16.83 29.77 0.89
CA GLU A 205 -17.99 30.48 1.46
C GLU A 205 -19.22 30.42 0.57
N THR A 206 -19.05 30.43 -0.76
CA THR A 206 -20.18 30.32 -1.70
C THR A 206 -20.76 28.92 -1.70
N VAL A 207 -19.91 27.88 -1.63
CA VAL A 207 -20.35 26.49 -1.51
C VAL A 207 -21.09 26.25 -0.19
N GLU A 208 -20.59 26.78 0.93
CA GLU A 208 -21.25 26.65 2.23
C GLU A 208 -22.59 27.39 2.30
N LYS A 209 -22.69 28.58 1.68
CA LYS A 209 -23.97 29.30 1.56
C LYS A 209 -24.97 28.55 0.69
N MET A 210 -24.54 27.92 -0.41
CA MET A 210 -25.42 27.08 -1.23
C MET A 210 -25.92 25.86 -0.46
N LYS A 211 -25.05 25.20 0.34
CA LYS A 211 -25.44 24.08 1.19
C LYS A 211 -26.44 24.47 2.28
N ALA A 212 -26.30 25.65 2.87
CA ALA A 212 -27.24 26.17 3.87
C ALA A 212 -28.63 26.43 3.28
N ILE A 213 -28.70 27.02 2.07
CA ILE A 213 -29.96 27.28 1.36
C ILE A 213 -30.69 25.98 1.00
N THR A 214 -29.96 24.91 0.64
CA THR A 214 -30.58 23.59 0.38
C THR A 214 -31.04 22.86 1.63
N LYS A 215 -30.67 23.31 2.84
CA LYS A 215 -31.03 22.67 4.11
C LYS A 215 -32.24 23.31 4.79
N GLU A 216 -32.64 24.50 4.33
CA GLU A 216 -33.82 25.25 4.80
C GLU A 216 -35.01 25.20 3.83
N ALA A 217 -34.92 24.41 2.74
CA ALA A 217 -35.99 24.18 1.75
C ALA A 217 -36.66 22.81 1.93
#